data_AF-A0A2U1QSZ8-F1
#
_entry.id   AF-A0A2U1QSZ8-F1
#
_cell.length_a   1.000
_cell.length_b   1.000
_cell.length_c   1.000
_cell.angle_alpha   90.00
_cell.angle_beta   90.00
_cell.angle_gamma   90.00
#
_symmetry.space_group_name_H-M   'P 1'
#
loop_
_entity.id
_entity.type
_entity.pdbx_description
1 polymer ?
#
loop_
_entity_poly.entity_id
_entity_poly.type
_entity_poly.pdbx_seq_one_letter_code
_entity_poly.pdbx_strand_id
1 'polypeptide(L)'
;MNKIFENFKGCHIIIATHSHFIISDLPLESSTIVSLKKINNKVSSKILEFNTFGWSAEDILLNVFEMPTPRNYYISNIVSEALKLISVNKVSTKRFKEIVSTLSKLENHFKKEDPLKLVINTIINIEINHE
;
A
#
# COMPACT_ATOMS: atom_id res chain seq x y z
N MET A 1 -14.29 -4.68 -14.46
CA MET A 1 -14.31 -6.12 -14.83
C MET A 1 -15.71 -6.66 -15.14
N ASN A 2 -16.74 -6.34 -14.34
CA ASN A 2 -18.10 -6.89 -14.46
C ASN A 2 -18.75 -6.88 -15.85
N LYS A 3 -18.57 -5.82 -16.64
CA LYS A 3 -19.15 -5.72 -18.00
C LYS A 3 -18.62 -6.80 -18.96
N ILE A 4 -17.38 -7.24 -18.80
CA ILE A 4 -16.75 -8.23 -19.69
C ILE A 4 -17.42 -9.60 -19.53
N PHE A 5 -17.85 -9.92 -18.31
CA PHE A 5 -18.39 -11.23 -17.95
C PHE A 5 -19.91 -11.25 -17.84
N GLU A 6 -20.58 -10.14 -18.15
CA GLU A 6 -22.02 -9.97 -17.92
C GLU A 6 -22.88 -11.05 -18.60
N ASN A 7 -22.46 -11.50 -19.80
CA ASN A 7 -23.16 -12.50 -20.62
C ASN A 7 -22.81 -13.95 -20.27
N PHE A 8 -21.85 -14.20 -19.39
CA PHE A 8 -21.46 -15.55 -18.98
C PHE A 8 -22.08 -15.86 -17.61
N LYS A 9 -23.14 -16.68 -17.60
CA LYS A 9 -23.89 -17.07 -16.39
C LYS A 9 -23.69 -18.55 -16.09
N GLY A 10 -23.76 -18.91 -14.80
CA GLY A 10 -23.74 -20.31 -14.35
C GLY A 10 -22.38 -21.01 -14.45
N CYS A 11 -21.29 -20.25 -14.54
CA CYS A 11 -19.93 -20.81 -14.62
C CYS A 11 -18.97 -20.07 -13.68
N HIS A 12 -17.84 -20.71 -13.39
CA HIS A 12 -16.70 -20.08 -12.72
C HIS A 12 -15.71 -19.55 -13.75
N ILE A 13 -15.17 -18.36 -13.51
CA ILE A 13 -14.15 -17.73 -14.36
C ILE A 13 -12.83 -17.80 -13.63
N ILE A 14 -11.83 -18.44 -14.25
CA ILE A 14 -10.48 -18.56 -13.69
C ILE A 14 -9.54 -17.70 -14.53
N ILE A 15 -8.87 -16.74 -13.89
CA ILE A 15 -7.91 -15.84 -14.53
C ILE A 15 -6.54 -16.07 -13.89
N ALA A 16 -5.56 -16.50 -14.70
CA ALA A 16 -4.16 -16.53 -14.30
C ALA A 16 -3.44 -15.32 -14.91
N THR A 17 -2.91 -14.42 -14.07
CA THR A 17 -2.33 -13.15 -14.55
C THR A 17 -1.19 -12.66 -13.67
N HIS A 18 -0.29 -11.88 -14.27
CA HIS A 18 0.70 -11.06 -13.58
C HIS A 18 0.33 -9.56 -13.55
N SER A 19 -0.84 -9.19 -14.11
CA SER A 19 -1.28 -7.80 -14.17
C SER A 19 -1.89 -7.35 -12.85
N HIS A 20 -1.20 -6.46 -12.14
CA HIS A 20 -1.72 -5.84 -10.92
C HIS A 20 -2.99 -5.01 -11.16
N PHE A 21 -3.21 -4.49 -12.37
CA PHE A 21 -4.42 -3.75 -12.73
C PHE A 21 -5.69 -4.61 -12.74
N ILE A 22 -5.57 -5.89 -13.11
CA ILE A 22 -6.70 -6.82 -13.06
C ILE A 22 -7.09 -7.07 -11.61
N ILE A 23 -6.11 -7.18 -10.73
CA ILE A 23 -6.35 -7.45 -9.30
C ILE A 23 -6.98 -6.24 -8.59
N SER A 24 -6.63 -5.00 -8.95
CA SER A 24 -7.22 -3.78 -8.34
C SER A 24 -8.72 -3.57 -8.65
N ASP A 25 -9.24 -4.24 -9.67
CA ASP A 25 -10.63 -4.08 -10.15
C ASP A 25 -11.45 -5.37 -9.96
N LEU A 26 -11.07 -6.20 -9.00
CA LEU A 26 -11.80 -7.42 -8.67
C LEU A 26 -13.10 -7.10 -7.92
N PRO A 27 -14.23 -7.72 -8.32
CA PRO A 27 -15.51 -7.56 -7.62
C PRO A 27 -15.44 -7.97 -6.15
N LEU A 28 -16.01 -7.14 -5.27
CA LEU A 28 -15.83 -7.24 -3.82
C LEU A 28 -16.30 -8.57 -3.22
N GLU A 29 -17.40 -9.14 -3.70
CA GLU A 29 -18.10 -10.27 -3.04
C GLU A 29 -18.11 -11.57 -3.86
N SER A 30 -17.55 -11.55 -5.07
CA SER A 30 -17.64 -12.68 -6.01
C SER A 30 -16.28 -13.10 -6.58
N SER A 31 -15.20 -12.74 -5.88
CA SER A 31 -13.83 -12.97 -6.34
C SER A 31 -13.00 -13.62 -5.25
N THR A 32 -12.10 -14.52 -5.64
CA THR A 32 -11.09 -15.10 -4.76
C THR A 32 -9.73 -14.94 -5.41
N ILE A 33 -8.76 -14.42 -4.66
CA ILE A 33 -7.39 -14.26 -5.13
C ILE A 33 -6.55 -15.42 -4.58
N VAL A 34 -5.95 -16.19 -5.48
CA VAL A 34 -4.99 -17.23 -5.13
C VAL A 34 -3.61 -16.78 -5.59
N SER A 35 -2.73 -16.48 -4.63
CA SER A 35 -1.33 -16.16 -4.89
C SER A 35 -0.53 -17.44 -5.08
N LEU A 36 0.25 -17.52 -6.15
CA LEU A 36 1.16 -18.63 -6.43
C LEU A 36 2.60 -18.14 -6.37
N LYS A 37 3.45 -18.84 -5.62
CA LYS A 37 4.87 -18.49 -5.45
C LYS A 37 5.76 -19.71 -5.57
N LYS A 38 6.92 -19.53 -6.17
CA LYS A 38 7.96 -20.56 -6.22
C LYS A 38 8.92 -20.37 -5.04
N ILE A 39 8.93 -21.33 -4.12
CA ILE A 39 9.80 -21.35 -2.92
C ILE A 39 10.57 -22.67 -2.94
N ASN A 40 11.90 -22.63 -2.90
CA ASN A 40 12.77 -23.82 -2.90
C ASN A 40 12.41 -24.84 -3.99
N ASN A 41 12.16 -24.34 -5.21
CA ASN A 41 11.75 -25.13 -6.38
C ASN A 41 10.37 -25.83 -6.28
N LYS A 42 9.57 -25.52 -5.26
CA LYS A 42 8.16 -25.95 -5.12
C LYS A 42 7.22 -24.77 -5.33
N VAL A 43 6.03 -25.03 -5.86
CA VAL A 43 4.97 -24.02 -5.95
C VAL A 43 4.14 -24.07 -4.68
N SER A 44 4.06 -22.94 -3.98
CA SER A 44 3.18 -22.72 -2.84
C SER A 44 2.00 -21.87 -3.30
N SER A 45 0.80 -22.20 -2.84
CA SER A 45 -0.41 -21.40 -3.04
C SER A 45 -0.89 -20.81 -1.72
N LYS A 46 -1.48 -19.62 -1.78
CA LYS A 46 -2.14 -18.98 -0.64
C LYS A 46 -3.37 -18.22 -1.10
N ILE A 47 -4.49 -18.40 -0.41
CA ILE A 47 -5.69 -17.57 -0.59
C ILE A 47 -5.47 -16.26 0.15
N LEU A 48 -5.73 -15.13 -0.51
CA LEU A 48 -5.66 -13.81 0.11
C LEU A 48 -7.05 -13.42 0.61
N GLU A 49 -7.20 -13.30 1.94
CA GLU A 49 -8.47 -12.99 2.62
C GLU A 49 -8.70 -11.48 2.76
N PHE A 50 -8.47 -10.72 1.69
CA PHE A 50 -8.72 -9.29 1.69
C PHE A 50 -9.25 -8.82 0.33
N ASN A 51 -9.92 -7.68 0.37
CA ASN A 51 -10.50 -7.07 -0.81
C ASN A 51 -9.54 -6.07 -1.47
N THR A 52 -9.36 -6.20 -2.77
CA THR A 52 -8.45 -5.35 -3.55
C THR A 52 -9.15 -4.28 -4.37
N PHE A 53 -10.49 -4.26 -4.38
CA PHE A 53 -11.25 -3.26 -5.14
C PHE A 53 -10.87 -1.84 -4.73
N GLY A 54 -10.52 -1.00 -5.70
CA GLY A 54 -10.15 0.40 -5.47
C GLY A 54 -8.78 0.61 -4.83
N TRP A 55 -7.96 -0.45 -4.71
CA TRP A 55 -6.55 -0.30 -4.32
C TRP A 55 -5.74 0.35 -5.44
N SER A 56 -4.73 1.15 -5.06
CA SER A 56 -3.77 1.69 -6.01
C SER A 56 -2.90 0.57 -6.59
N ALA A 57 -2.32 0.81 -7.78
CA ALA A 57 -1.39 -0.15 -8.38
C ALA A 57 -0.20 -0.43 -7.45
N GLU A 58 0.29 0.60 -6.76
CA GLU A 58 1.36 0.48 -5.77
C GLU A 58 0.97 -0.37 -4.56
N ASP A 59 -0.26 -0.25 -4.05
CA ASP A 59 -0.73 -1.09 -2.94
C ASP A 59 -0.80 -2.56 -3.36
N ILE A 60 -1.25 -2.83 -4.58
CA ILE A 60 -1.32 -4.20 -5.12
C ILE A 60 0.08 -4.77 -5.29
N LEU A 61 1.00 -4.00 -5.87
CA LEU A 61 2.39 -4.42 -6.03
C LEU A 61 3.03 -4.75 -4.68
N LEU A 62 2.82 -3.90 -3.67
CA LEU A 62 3.38 -4.12 -2.34
C LEU A 62 2.73 -5.32 -1.63
N ASN A 63 1.40 -5.36 -1.55
CA ASN A 63 0.70 -6.27 -0.63
C ASN A 63 0.27 -7.61 -1.27
N VAL A 64 0.04 -7.65 -2.58
CA VAL A 64 -0.35 -8.88 -3.31
C VAL A 64 0.87 -9.53 -3.93
N PHE A 65 1.71 -8.73 -4.60
CA PHE A 65 2.90 -9.24 -5.29
C PHE A 65 4.14 -9.29 -4.39
N GLU A 66 4.10 -8.68 -3.20
CA GLU A 66 5.28 -8.53 -2.31
C GLU A 66 6.47 -7.87 -3.02
N MET A 67 6.16 -6.91 -3.89
CA MET A 67 7.12 -6.17 -4.71
C MET A 67 7.15 -4.70 -4.31
N PRO A 68 7.96 -4.30 -3.32
CA PRO A 68 8.11 -2.90 -2.95
C PRO A 68 8.72 -2.10 -4.11
N THR A 69 8.13 -0.95 -4.40
CA THR A 69 8.62 -0.02 -5.42
C THR A 69 9.58 1.02 -4.82
N PRO A 70 10.36 1.75 -5.64
CA PRO A 70 11.19 2.86 -5.15
C PRO A 70 10.39 3.90 -4.35
N ARG A 71 9.11 4.10 -4.68
CA ARG A 71 8.21 4.99 -3.94
C ARG A 71 7.95 4.48 -2.52
N ASN A 72 7.70 3.17 -2.36
CA ASN A 72 7.52 2.56 -1.04
C ASN A 72 8.78 2.71 -0.18
N TYR A 73 9.96 2.45 -0.77
CA TYR A 73 11.24 2.64 -0.09
C TYR A 73 11.52 4.09 0.28
N TYR A 74 11.22 5.03 -0.62
CA TYR A 74 11.39 6.46 -0.38
C TYR A 74 10.55 6.92 0.82
N ILE A 75 9.28 6.54 0.87
CA ILE A 75 8.39 6.86 2.00
C ILE A 75 8.92 6.25 3.30
N SER A 76 9.30 4.97 3.28
CA SER A 76 9.85 4.27 4.46
C SER A 76 11.12 4.95 5.00
N ASN A 77 12.00 5.41 4.10
CA ASN A 77 13.23 6.10 4.48
C ASN A 77 12.94 7.46 5.12
N ILE A 78 12.01 8.24 4.54
CA ILE A 78 11.62 9.54 5.10
C ILE A 78 11.01 9.38 6.49
N VAL A 79 10.09 8.43 6.66
CA VAL A 79 9.46 8.17 7.95
C VAL A 79 10.51 7.72 8.98
N SER A 80 11.43 6.84 8.60
CA SER A 80 12.53 6.41 9.47
C SER A 80 13.44 7.56 9.89
N GLU A 81 13.75 8.48 8.96
CA GLU A 81 14.54 9.67 9.26
C GLU A 81 13.81 10.63 10.21
N ALA A 82 12.51 10.85 10.00
CA ALA A 82 11.68 11.66 10.89
C ALA A 82 11.68 11.11 12.32
N LEU A 83 11.42 9.80 12.48
CA LEU A 83 11.43 9.13 13.78
C LEU A 83 12.81 9.21 14.46
N LYS A 84 13.89 9.11 13.69
CA LYS A 84 15.25 9.29 14.20
C LYS A 84 15.50 10.71 14.70
N LEU A 85 15.02 11.73 13.98
CA LEU A 85 15.16 13.13 14.42
C LEU A 85 14.33 13.41 15.69
N ILE A 86 13.13 12.82 15.79
CA ILE A 86 12.31 12.88 17.01
C ILE A 86 13.03 12.24 18.20
N SER A 87 13.61 11.06 18.02
CA SER A 87 14.26 10.33 19.13
C SER A 87 15.49 11.05 19.71
N VAL A 88 16.13 11.93 18.92
CA VAL A 88 17.24 12.78 19.36
C VAL A 88 16.84 14.23 19.60
N ASN A 89 15.54 14.50 19.72
CA ASN A 89 14.94 15.81 20.00
C ASN A 89 15.36 16.93 19.01
N LYS A 90 15.55 16.57 17.73
CA LYS A 90 15.94 17.47 16.63
C LYS A 90 14.75 17.90 15.75
N VAL A 91 13.57 18.03 16.37
CA VAL A 91 12.32 18.40 15.69
C VAL A 91 12.33 19.84 15.17
N SER A 92 13.06 20.76 15.79
CA SER A 92 13.16 22.16 15.31
C SER A 92 14.14 22.37 14.15
N THR A 93 14.77 21.31 13.62
CA THR A 93 15.76 21.45 12.54
C THR A 93 15.10 21.70 11.19
N LYS A 94 15.78 22.46 10.31
CA LYS A 94 15.33 22.67 8.92
C LYS A 94 15.03 21.35 8.21
N ARG A 95 15.85 20.32 8.45
CA ARG A 95 15.69 18.99 7.85
C ARG A 95 14.37 18.34 8.27
N PHE A 96 14.00 18.43 9.56
CA PHE A 96 12.74 17.90 10.04
C PHE A 96 11.55 18.64 9.40
N LYS A 97 11.60 19.97 9.30
CA LYS A 97 10.58 20.78 8.61
C LYS A 97 10.40 20.39 7.13
N GLU A 98 11.51 20.16 6.42
CA GLU A 98 11.49 19.68 5.02
C GLU A 98 10.83 18.30 4.88
N ILE A 99 11.13 17.40 5.82
CA ILE A 99 10.52 16.07 5.89
C ILE A 99 9.02 16.17 6.16
N VAL A 100 8.60 16.96 7.15
CA VAL A 100 7.18 17.17 7.48
C VAL A 100 6.44 17.75 6.28
N SER A 101 6.98 18.77 5.61
CA SER A 101 6.40 19.34 4.39
C SER A 101 6.22 18.31 3.27
N THR A 102 7.16 17.37 3.14
CA THR A 102 7.09 16.28 2.15
C THR A 102 6.01 15.26 2.54
N LEU A 103 5.93 14.89 3.82
CA LEU A 103 4.92 13.97 4.34
C LEU A 103 3.49 14.55 4.24
N SER A 104 3.30 15.83 4.54
CA SER A 104 1.99 16.51 4.40
C SER A 104 1.47 16.50 2.96
N LYS A 105 2.35 16.61 1.96
CA LYS A 105 1.95 16.49 0.53
C LYS A 105 1.51 15.08 0.17
N LEU A 106 2.00 14.07 0.90
CA LEU A 106 1.72 12.66 0.64
C LEU A 106 0.54 12.13 1.47
N GLU A 107 0.17 12.79 2.57
CA GLU A 107 -0.90 12.38 3.49
C GLU A 107 -2.23 12.05 2.78
N ASN A 108 -2.60 12.87 1.80
CA ASN A 108 -3.84 12.71 1.03
C ASN A 108 -3.87 11.48 0.13
N HIS A 109 -2.73 10.84 -0.10
CA HIS A 109 -2.63 9.63 -0.93
C HIS A 109 -2.76 8.33 -0.14
N PHE A 110 -2.74 8.38 1.20
CA PHE A 110 -2.93 7.20 2.05
C PHE A 110 -4.40 6.98 2.39
N LYS A 111 -4.84 5.72 2.34
CA LYS A 111 -6.18 5.31 2.77
C LYS A 111 -6.39 5.60 4.24
N LYS A 112 -7.65 5.84 4.65
CA LYS A 112 -7.97 6.16 6.05
C LYS A 112 -7.61 5.03 7.01
N GLU A 113 -7.69 3.77 6.58
CA GLU A 113 -7.38 2.61 7.43
C GLU A 113 -5.88 2.26 7.48
N ASP A 114 -5.01 2.95 6.74
CA ASP A 114 -3.59 2.62 6.67
C ASP A 114 -2.84 3.00 7.98
N PRO A 115 -2.22 2.04 8.71
CA PRO A 115 -1.44 2.34 9.91
C PRO A 115 -0.31 3.35 9.68
N LEU A 116 0.27 3.40 8.47
CA LEU A 116 1.31 4.35 8.13
C LEU A 116 0.78 5.78 8.13
N LYS A 117 -0.50 5.98 7.79
CA LYS A 117 -1.16 7.28 7.88
C LYS A 117 -1.21 7.79 9.31
N LEU A 118 -1.50 6.93 10.29
CA LEU A 118 -1.46 7.30 11.71
C LEU A 118 -0.06 7.76 12.14
N VAL A 119 0.98 7.05 11.72
CA VAL A 119 2.37 7.42 12.02
C VAL A 119 2.73 8.76 11.40
N ILE A 120 2.41 8.97 10.12
CA ILE A 120 2.65 10.24 9.41
C ILE A 120 1.94 11.39 10.10
N ASN A 121 0.66 11.22 10.47
CA ASN A 121 -0.12 12.26 11.13
C ASN A 121 0.44 12.59 12.52
N THR A 122 0.94 11.59 13.24
CA THR A 122 1.61 11.80 14.53
C THR A 122 2.88 12.65 14.35
N ILE A 123 3.69 12.35 13.34
CA ILE A 123 4.90 13.11 13.02
C ILE A 123 4.57 14.56 12.65
N ILE A 124 3.54 14.78 11.83
CA ILE A 124 3.09 16.12 11.42
C ILE A 124 2.61 16.93 12.64
N ASN A 125 1.85 16.31 13.54
CA ASN A 125 1.33 16.99 14.73
C ASN A 125 2.42 17.37 15.74
N ILE A 126 3.57 16.68 15.76
CA ILE A 126 4.69 17.05 16.63
C ILE A 126 5.25 18.42 16.21
N GLU A 127 5.37 18.69 14.91
CA GLU A 127 5.85 19.99 14.41
C GLU A 127 4.94 21.14 14.86
N ILE A 128 3.62 20.95 14.76
CA ILE A 128 2.61 21.98 15.11
C ILE A 128 2.67 22.39 16.58
N ASN A 129 3.07 21.49 17.48
CA ASN A 129 3.18 21.77 18.91
C ASN A 129 4.52 22.43 19.30
N HIS A 130 5.45 22.61 18.35
CA HIS A 130 6.77 23.21 18.55
C HIS A 130 6.97 24.55 17.81
N GLU A 131 5.92 25.12 17.21
CA GLU A 131 5.83 26.53 16.80
C GLU A 131 5.19 27.40 17.89
#